data_AF-A0A7D3SY56-F1
#
_entry.id   AF-A0A7D3SY56-F1
#
_cell.length_a   1.000
_cell.length_b   1.000
_cell.length_c   1.000
_cell.angle_alpha   90.00
_cell.angle_beta   90.00
_cell.angle_gamma   90.00
#
_symmetry.space_group_name_H-M   'P 1'
#
loop_
_entity.id
_entity.type
_entity.pdbx_description
1 polymer ?
#
loop_
_entity_poly.entity_id
_entity_poly.type
_entity_poly.pdbx_seq_one_letter_code
_entity_poly.pdbx_strand_id
1 'polypeptide(L)'
;MRALLVCFVVFAVLFFLIVGFHIFSWNSGWGFVGGLRSWVSGFECGFISQGVVENYFSYTYFFLLVFFVIFDLEISLLLNMPFQGLLFKNFPYYLFFLFILVVGFGVEVSRGYVNWGY
;
A
#
# COMPACT_ATOMS: atom_id res chain seq x y z
N MET A 1 -9.40 -30.87 -16.14
CA MET A 1 -9.02 -31.79 -15.04
C MET A 1 -7.51 -31.79 -14.80
N ARG A 2 -6.65 -32.03 -15.79
CA ARG A 2 -5.18 -31.99 -15.62
C ARG A 2 -4.64 -30.63 -15.16
N ALA A 3 -5.10 -29.53 -15.75
CA ALA A 3 -4.68 -28.18 -15.33
C ALA A 3 -5.05 -27.86 -13.87
N LEU A 4 -6.26 -28.24 -13.44
CA LEU A 4 -6.70 -28.07 -12.04
C LEU A 4 -5.85 -28.89 -11.07
N LEU A 5 -5.47 -30.11 -11.45
CA LEU A 5 -4.56 -30.96 -10.68
C LEU A 5 -3.17 -30.34 -10.57
N VAL A 6 -2.63 -29.78 -11.66
CA VAL A 6 -1.34 -29.08 -11.66
C VAL A 6 -1.38 -27.84 -10.77
N CYS A 7 -2.44 -27.02 -10.87
CA CYS A 7 -2.61 -25.86 -10.00
C CYS A 7 -2.68 -26.26 -8.51
N PHE A 8 -3.40 -27.33 -8.18
CA PHE A 8 -3.50 -27.83 -6.82
C PHE A 8 -2.15 -28.34 -6.29
N VAL A 9 -1.38 -29.07 -7.10
CA VAL A 9 -0.04 -29.55 -6.73
C VAL A 9 0.91 -28.38 -6.51
N VAL A 10 0.92 -27.37 -7.39
CA VAL A 10 1.76 -26.18 -7.22
C VAL A 10 1.39 -25.42 -5.95
N PHE A 11 0.11 -25.23 -5.68
CA PHE A 11 -0.36 -24.56 -4.46
C PHE A 11 0.07 -25.33 -3.19
N ALA A 12 -0.08 -26.66 -3.19
CA ALA A 12 0.35 -27.50 -2.08
C ALA A 12 1.87 -27.40 -1.84
N VAL A 13 2.68 -27.45 -2.90
CA VAL A 13 4.14 -27.31 -2.80
C VAL A 13 4.53 -25.96 -2.21
N LEU A 14 3.93 -24.86 -2.69
CA LEU A 14 4.19 -23.53 -2.16
C LEU A 14 3.78 -23.42 -0.69
N PHE A 15 2.62 -23.96 -0.32
CA PHE A 15 2.15 -23.96 1.07
C PHE A 15 3.13 -24.68 2.01
N PHE A 16 3.60 -25.88 1.65
CA PHE A 16 4.56 -26.62 2.47
C PHE A 16 5.93 -25.93 2.57
N LEU A 17 6.41 -25.28 1.49
CA LEU A 17 7.65 -24.52 1.53
C LEU A 17 7.56 -23.32 2.49
N ILE A 18 6.44 -22.58 2.45
CA ILE A 18 6.19 -21.45 3.34
C ILE A 18 6.10 -21.91 4.80
N VAL A 19 5.38 -23.00 5.06
CA VAL A 19 5.27 -23.60 6.40
C VAL A 19 6.64 -24.04 6.92
N GLY A 20 7.44 -24.71 6.09
CA GLY A 20 8.81 -25.12 6.45
C GLY A 20 9.71 -23.93 6.80
N PHE A 21 9.64 -22.86 6.00
CA PHE A 21 10.37 -21.62 6.26
C PHE A 21 9.96 -20.97 7.60
N HIS A 22 8.65 -20.87 7.88
CA HIS A 22 8.17 -20.28 9.13
C HIS A 22 8.50 -21.12 10.37
N ILE A 23 8.44 -22.45 10.28
CA ILE A 23 8.82 -23.35 11.39
C ILE A 23 10.31 -23.21 11.71
N PHE A 24 11.15 -23.13 10.69
CA PHE A 24 12.61 -23.06 10.86
C PHE A 24 13.11 -21.67 11.27
N SER A 25 12.56 -20.61 10.67
CA SER A 25 13.11 -19.26 10.80
C SER A 25 12.59 -18.44 11.98
N TRP A 26 11.51 -18.88 12.65
CA TRP A 26 10.91 -18.10 13.75
C TRP A 26 11.19 -18.68 15.15
N ASN A 27 11.52 -19.97 15.25
CA ASN A 27 11.81 -20.63 16.54
C ASN A 27 13.30 -20.67 16.90
N SER A 28 14.15 -20.04 16.09
CA SER A 28 15.53 -19.82 16.45
C SER A 28 15.57 -18.74 17.53
N GLY A 29 15.51 -19.17 18.80
CA GLY A 29 15.61 -18.36 20.01
C GLY A 29 16.97 -17.66 20.16
N TRP A 30 17.35 -16.86 19.17
CA TRP A 30 18.54 -16.01 19.16
C TRP A 30 18.45 -14.89 20.20
N GLY A 31 17.31 -14.77 20.91
CA GLY A 31 17.15 -13.91 22.08
C GLY A 31 17.86 -14.42 23.35
N PHE A 32 18.30 -15.69 23.40
CA PHE A 32 18.98 -16.27 24.57
C PHE A 32 20.51 -16.15 24.54
N VAL A 33 21.11 -15.70 23.43
CA VAL A 33 22.56 -15.45 23.37
C VAL A 33 22.84 -14.09 24.01
N GLY A 34 23.37 -14.11 25.23
CA GLY A 34 23.76 -12.91 25.96
C GLY A 34 24.67 -12.02 25.11
N GLY A 35 24.26 -10.76 24.90
CA GLY A 35 24.98 -9.79 24.09
C GLY A 35 24.38 -9.52 22.70
N LEU A 36 23.61 -10.45 22.10
CA LEU A 36 23.01 -10.23 20.77
C LEU A 36 21.76 -9.33 20.82
N ARG A 37 21.07 -9.30 21.96
CA ARG A 37 19.83 -8.54 22.15
C ARG A 37 19.98 -7.03 21.89
N SER A 38 21.15 -6.44 22.15
CA SER A 38 21.42 -5.01 21.88
C SER A 38 21.69 -4.70 20.41
N TRP A 39 22.10 -5.70 19.62
CA TRP A 39 22.31 -5.56 18.17
C TRP A 39 21.04 -5.86 17.37
N VAL A 40 20.12 -6.63 17.97
CA VAL A 40 18.83 -7.01 17.36
C VAL A 40 17.69 -6.08 17.79
N SER A 41 17.86 -5.29 18.86
CA SER A 41 16.88 -4.28 19.27
C SER A 41 16.96 -3.01 18.42
N GLY A 42 15.83 -2.31 18.26
CA GLY A 42 15.78 -0.99 17.63
C GLY A 42 16.73 0.01 18.31
N PHE A 43 17.20 1.00 17.53
CA PHE A 43 18.11 2.02 18.03
C PHE A 43 17.35 3.04 18.90
N GLU A 44 17.52 2.93 20.22
CA GLU A 44 16.93 3.83 21.23
C GLU A 44 17.95 4.88 21.70
N CYS A 45 18.82 5.34 20.80
CA CYS A 45 19.88 6.31 21.10
C CYS A 45 20.81 5.92 22.27
N GLY A 46 20.93 4.62 22.58
CA GLY A 46 21.76 4.08 23.67
C GLY A 46 21.04 3.93 25.02
N PHE A 47 19.75 4.22 25.09
CA PHE A 47 18.93 3.98 26.28
C PHE A 47 18.29 2.58 26.25
N ILE A 48 17.92 2.08 27.44
CA ILE A 48 17.10 0.87 27.56
C ILE A 48 15.68 1.24 27.17
N SER A 49 15.08 0.52 26.23
CA SER A 49 13.68 0.74 25.84
C SER A 49 12.77 0.58 27.05
N GLN A 50 12.15 1.69 27.47
CA GLN A 50 11.13 1.73 28.53
C GLN A 50 9.80 2.16 27.92
N GLY A 51 9.28 1.37 26.98
CA GLY A 51 7.99 1.68 26.36
C GLY A 51 7.62 0.71 25.25
N VAL A 52 6.31 0.62 25.00
CA VAL A 52 5.77 0.08 23.75
C VAL A 52 5.98 1.12 22.66
N VAL A 53 6.39 0.69 21.47
CA VAL A 53 6.46 1.56 20.29
C VAL A 53 5.02 1.88 19.86
N GLU A 54 4.45 2.93 20.44
CA GLU A 54 3.17 3.49 20.03
C GLU A 54 3.35 4.17 18.67
N ASN A 55 2.84 3.55 17.61
CA ASN A 55 2.76 4.19 16.29
C ASN A 55 1.53 5.10 16.25
N TYR A 56 1.73 6.39 16.47
CA TYR A 56 0.70 7.40 16.22
C TYR A 56 0.53 7.59 14.72
N PHE A 57 -0.23 6.71 14.08
CA PHE A 57 -0.62 6.89 12.69
C PHE A 57 -1.58 8.09 12.61
N SER A 58 -1.16 9.15 11.94
CA SER A 58 -1.98 10.35 11.79
C SER A 58 -3.08 10.12 10.75
N TYR A 59 -4.30 10.55 11.08
CA TYR A 59 -5.47 10.43 10.21
C TYR A 59 -5.30 11.15 8.86
N THR A 60 -4.46 12.18 8.79
CA THR A 60 -4.18 12.90 7.53
C THR A 60 -3.57 11.98 6.47
N TYR A 61 -2.67 11.08 6.88
CA TYR A 61 -2.05 10.10 5.98
C TYR A 61 -3.05 9.06 5.48
N PHE A 62 -4.00 8.68 6.32
CA PHE A 62 -5.08 7.77 5.93
C PHE A 62 -5.90 8.36 4.78
N PHE A 63 -6.36 9.60 4.95
CA PHE A 63 -7.19 10.25 3.93
C PHE A 63 -6.42 10.51 2.63
N LEU A 64 -5.14 10.88 2.72
CA LEU A 64 -4.29 11.04 1.53
C LEU A 64 -4.19 9.73 0.74
N LEU A 65 -4.03 8.59 1.41
CA LEU A 65 -3.97 7.28 0.74
C LEU A 65 -5.30 6.93 0.05
N VAL A 66 -6.43 7.19 0.69
CA VAL A 66 -7.76 6.95 0.10
C VAL A 66 -7.98 7.83 -1.14
N PHE A 67 -7.68 9.13 -1.07
CA PHE A 67 -7.82 10.03 -2.21
C PHE A 67 -6.86 9.69 -3.35
N PHE A 68 -5.62 9.26 -3.02
CA PHE A 68 -4.67 8.79 -4.02
C PHE A 68 -5.21 7.60 -4.83
N VAL A 69 -5.83 6.61 -4.19
CA VAL A 69 -6.42 5.45 -4.89
C VAL A 69 -7.58 5.87 -5.79
N ILE A 70 -8.42 6.81 -5.35
CA ILE A 70 -9.53 7.32 -6.16
C ILE A 70 -9.00 8.06 -7.39
N PHE A 71 -8.00 8.93 -7.21
CA PHE A 71 -7.40 9.70 -8.29
C PHE A 71 -6.68 8.81 -9.32
N ASP A 72 -6.03 7.73 -8.89
CA ASP A 72 -5.40 6.74 -9.78
C ASP A 72 -6.43 6.00 -10.65
N LEU A 73 -7.60 5.70 -10.08
CA LEU A 73 -8.73 5.14 -10.84
C LEU A 73 -9.26 6.13 -11.89
N GLU A 74 -9.42 7.40 -11.52
CA GLU A 74 -9.87 8.46 -12.43
C GLU A 74 -8.90 8.69 -13.60
N ILE A 75 -7.59 8.67 -13.33
CA ILE A 75 -6.55 8.75 -14.39
C ILE A 75 -6.60 7.52 -15.29
N SER A 76 -6.75 6.33 -14.71
CA SER A 76 -6.86 5.08 -15.49
C SER A 76 -8.05 5.13 -16.47
N LEU A 77 -9.14 5.80 -16.09
CA LEU A 77 -10.29 6.01 -16.97
C LEU A 77 -9.99 7.02 -18.09
N LEU A 78 -9.23 8.09 -17.80
CA LEU A 78 -8.76 9.04 -18.81
C LEU A 78 -7.78 8.42 -19.83
N LEU A 79 -6.95 7.47 -19.40
CA LEU A 79 -5.96 6.81 -20.26
C LEU A 79 -6.60 6.00 -21.40
N ASN A 80 -7.89 5.65 -21.28
CA ASN A 80 -8.64 5.00 -22.34
C ASN A 80 -9.11 5.95 -23.46
N MET A 81 -9.03 7.27 -23.27
CA MET A 81 -9.46 8.28 -24.25
C MET A 81 -8.85 8.12 -25.65
N PRO A 82 -7.52 7.96 -25.84
CA PRO A 82 -6.92 7.84 -27.17
C PRO A 82 -7.35 6.58 -27.93
N PHE A 83 -7.77 5.51 -27.22
CA PHE A 83 -8.19 4.26 -27.84
C PHE A 83 -9.60 4.32 -28.43
N GLN A 84 -10.42 5.30 -28.06
CA GLN A 84 -11.84 5.38 -28.46
C GLN A 84 -12.10 6.02 -29.83
N GLY A 85 -11.05 6.29 -30.61
CA GLY A 85 -11.16 6.82 -31.97
C GLY A 85 -11.60 8.29 -32.04
N LEU A 86 -11.34 8.91 -33.19
CA LEU A 86 -11.47 10.36 -33.46
C LEU A 86 -12.94 10.87 -33.52
N LEU A 87 -13.89 10.22 -32.84
CA LEU A 87 -15.28 10.66 -32.80
C LEU A 87 -15.42 11.76 -31.75
N PHE A 88 -15.32 13.01 -32.21
CA PHE A 88 -15.58 14.25 -31.47
C PHE A 88 -16.89 14.27 -30.66
N LYS A 89 -17.81 13.33 -30.91
CA LYS A 89 -19.07 13.18 -30.19
C LYS A 89 -18.88 12.91 -28.68
N ASN A 90 -17.82 12.20 -28.28
CA ASN A 90 -17.60 11.87 -26.86
C ASN A 90 -16.68 12.86 -26.13
N PHE A 91 -16.00 13.74 -26.87
CA PHE A 91 -15.11 14.76 -26.32
C PHE A 91 -15.73 15.67 -25.23
N PRO A 92 -16.99 16.15 -25.34
CA PRO A 92 -17.56 17.00 -24.29
C PRO A 92 -17.73 16.26 -22.95
N TYR A 93 -17.97 14.95 -22.94
CA TYR A 93 -18.05 14.18 -21.70
C TYR A 93 -16.69 14.05 -21.01
N TYR A 94 -15.61 13.90 -21.78
CA TYR A 94 -14.25 13.89 -21.23
C TYR A 94 -13.85 15.25 -20.64
N LEU A 95 -14.23 16.36 -21.30
CA LEU A 95 -14.01 17.71 -20.75
C LEU A 95 -14.81 17.94 -19.46
N PHE A 96 -16.06 17.49 -19.43
CA PHE A 96 -16.89 17.57 -18.22
C PHE A 96 -16.31 16.72 -17.08
N PHE A 97 -15.82 15.52 -17.39
CA PHE A 97 -15.14 14.67 -16.41
C PHE A 97 -13.86 15.32 -15.87
N LEU A 98 -13.03 15.91 -16.75
CA LEU A 98 -11.82 16.63 -16.35
C LEU A 98 -12.14 17.85 -15.48
N PHE A 99 -13.24 18.56 -15.76
CA PHE A 99 -13.71 19.66 -14.93
C PHE A 99 -14.05 19.19 -13.50
N ILE A 100 -14.77 18.06 -13.36
CA ILE A 100 -15.07 17.48 -12.04
C ILE A 100 -13.79 17.14 -11.28
N LEU A 101 -12.81 16.54 -11.97
CA LEU A 101 -11.53 16.15 -11.39
C LEU A 101 -10.74 17.37 -10.87
N VAL A 102 -10.70 18.47 -11.63
CA VAL A 102 -10.08 19.72 -11.19
C VAL A 102 -10.80 20.32 -9.97
N VAL A 103 -12.14 20.30 -9.95
CA VAL A 103 -12.91 20.80 -8.80
C VAL A 103 -12.68 19.93 -7.56
N GLY A 104 -12.68 18.60 -7.71
CA GLY A 104 -12.43 17.65 -6.62
C GLY A 104 -11.05 17.87 -5.99
N PHE A 105 -10.01 17.98 -6.82
CA PHE A 105 -8.66 18.28 -6.36
C PHE A 105 -8.56 19.64 -5.67
N GLY A 106 -9.23 20.68 -6.19
CA GLY A 106 -9.29 21.99 -5.54
C GLY A 106 -9.91 21.94 -4.14
N VAL A 107 -10.98 21.15 -3.95
CA VAL A 107 -11.60 20.93 -2.64
C VAL A 107 -10.63 20.22 -1.69
N GLU A 108 -9.89 19.22 -2.17
CA GLU A 108 -8.89 18.50 -1.36
C GLU A 108 -7.80 19.43 -0.84
N VAL A 109 -7.23 20.27 -1.72
CA VAL A 109 -6.19 21.24 -1.38
C VAL A 109 -6.71 22.28 -0.39
N SER A 110 -7.91 22.84 -0.63
CA SER A 110 -8.50 23.85 0.26
C SER A 110 -8.84 23.32 1.66
N ARG A 111 -9.15 22.03 1.80
CA ARG A 111 -9.37 21.37 3.11
C ARG A 111 -8.07 21.05 3.84
N GLY A 112 -6.92 21.24 3.20
CA GLY A 112 -5.62 21.06 3.83
C GLY A 112 -5.22 19.59 4.04
N TYR A 113 -5.88 18.64 3.37
CA TYR A 113 -5.45 17.23 3.42
C TYR A 113 -4.06 17.00 2.82
N VAL A 114 -3.62 17.93 1.96
CA VAL A 114 -2.29 17.95 1.33
C VAL A 114 -1.25 18.68 2.19
N ASN A 115 -1.65 19.36 3.28
CA ASN A 115 -0.69 20.06 4.13
C ASN A 115 -0.03 19.09 5.10
N TRP A 116 1.29 18.98 4.97
CA TRP A 116 2.15 18.22 5.87
C TRP A 116 2.55 19.15 7.00
N GLY A 117 1.67 19.27 8.00
CA GLY A 117 2.01 19.89 9.28
C GLY A 117 2.72 18.86 10.14
N TYR A 118 3.91 19.21 10.61
CA TYR A 118 4.59 18.52 11.73
C TYR A 118 3.78 18.66 13.01
#